data_AF-A0A9P0QFP8-F1
#
_entry.id   AF-A0A9P0QFP8-F1
#
_cell.length_a   1.000
_cell.length_b   1.000
_cell.length_c   1.000
_cell.angle_alpha   90.00
_cell.angle_beta   90.00
_cell.angle_gamma   90.00
#
_symmetry.space_group_name_H-M   'P 1'
#
loop_
_entity.id
_entity.type
_entity.pdbx_description
1 polymer ?
#
loop_
_entity_poly.entity_id
_entity_poly.type
_entity_poly.pdbx_seq_one_letter_code
_entity_poly.pdbx_strand_id
1 'polypeptide(L)'
;LSVDQLIPEQQLQQWKSKALHGKYRTLLESDKIDTFASTAYLRSGNLFAETEGFISAIQDQVIATKGYKRNIMRERQDNIRCRVCGEKDEYLDHIIAGCSMLAPKSYLDRHNRVGKIIHQSLREKYLELTEIVPYYLYEPPAGCEDEQTRLSWNRKIITDRPISNNIPDIVLTLKNENKTYIVDFAVPLGANLEKTHGEKINKYLPLSDEIRQMWDMETVVIIPIVIGATGEISKKLKTSLQQLGLPFELYLPMQKSVVLDT
;
A
#
# COMPACT_ATOMS: atom_id res chain seq x y z
N LEU A 1 20.48 10.90 17.87
CA LEU A 1 20.29 9.85 18.91
C LEU A 1 19.01 9.12 18.53
N SER A 2 19.07 7.82 18.22
CA SER A 2 17.82 7.08 17.95
C SER A 2 17.02 6.97 19.25
N VAL A 3 15.69 7.00 19.16
CA VAL A 3 14.79 6.93 20.33
C VAL A 3 15.03 5.65 21.15
N ASP A 4 15.58 4.59 20.52
CA ASP A 4 15.94 3.34 21.19
C ASP A 4 17.04 3.51 22.28
N GLN A 5 17.82 4.60 22.28
CA GLN A 5 18.85 4.85 23.30
C GLN A 5 18.31 5.47 24.61
N LEU A 6 17.03 5.88 24.65
CA LEU A 6 16.42 6.56 25.81
C LEU A 6 15.45 5.67 26.60
N ILE A 7 15.04 4.53 26.06
CA ILE A 7 14.10 3.60 26.71
C ILE A 7 14.91 2.45 27.31
N PRO A 8 14.82 2.19 28.63
CA PRO A 8 15.42 1.00 29.24
C PRO A 8 14.99 -0.27 28.49
N GLU A 9 15.94 -1.13 28.11
CA GLU A 9 15.66 -2.37 27.34
C GLU A 9 14.52 -3.21 27.96
N GLN A 10 14.41 -3.20 29.29
CA GLN A 10 13.34 -3.86 30.03
C GLN A 10 11.95 -3.32 29.70
N GLN A 11 11.79 -1.99 29.57
CA GLN A 11 10.52 -1.36 29.20
C GLN A 11 10.16 -1.67 27.74
N LEU A 12 11.15 -1.70 26.86
CA LEU A 12 10.95 -2.08 25.47
C LEU A 12 10.47 -3.53 25.35
N GLN A 13 11.10 -4.47 26.07
CA GLN A 13 10.67 -5.86 26.10
C GLN A 13 9.28 -6.04 26.73
N GLN A 14 8.96 -5.28 27.78
CA GLN A 14 7.63 -5.28 28.38
C GLN A 14 6.56 -4.76 27.41
N TRP A 15 6.88 -3.76 26.60
CA TRP A 15 5.94 -3.27 25.58
C TRP A 15 5.72 -4.33 24.48
N LYS A 16 6.78 -4.94 23.97
CA LYS A 16 6.72 -5.99 22.95
C LYS A 16 5.91 -7.22 23.39
N SER A 17 5.99 -7.60 24.66
CA SER A 17 5.26 -8.77 25.18
C SER A 17 3.76 -8.54 25.28
N LYS A 18 3.26 -7.30 25.13
CA LYS A 18 1.83 -7.02 25.12
C LYS A 18 1.19 -7.55 23.83
N ALA A 19 0.23 -8.46 23.98
CA ALA A 19 -0.45 -9.13 22.87
C ALA A 19 -1.11 -8.18 21.83
N LEU A 20 -1.47 -6.95 22.23
CA LEU A 20 -2.08 -5.96 21.36
C LEU A 20 -1.08 -4.85 20.97
N HIS A 21 -0.64 -4.06 21.96
CA HIS A 21 0.26 -2.93 21.76
C HIS A 21 1.65 -3.32 21.23
N GLY A 22 2.11 -4.54 21.48
CA GLY A 22 3.40 -5.03 20.99
C GLY A 22 3.38 -5.40 19.50
N LYS A 23 2.19 -5.63 18.91
CA LYS A 23 2.05 -6.15 17.54
C LYS A 23 2.77 -5.29 16.51
N TYR A 24 2.56 -3.97 16.55
CA TYR A 24 3.15 -3.07 15.57
C TYR A 24 4.68 -3.05 15.70
N ARG A 25 5.22 -3.01 16.92
CA ARG A 25 6.67 -3.09 17.12
C ARG A 25 7.24 -4.42 16.64
N THR A 26 6.59 -5.55 16.95
CA THR A 26 7.00 -6.88 16.44
C THR A 26 6.96 -6.94 14.91
N LEU A 27 5.96 -6.32 14.28
CA LEU A 27 5.87 -6.24 12.83
C LEU A 27 7.02 -5.41 12.24
N LEU A 28 7.32 -4.25 12.82
CA LEU A 28 8.41 -3.38 12.38
C LEU A 28 9.81 -4.00 12.52
N GLU A 29 9.98 -4.94 13.45
CA GLU A 29 11.22 -5.70 13.65
C GLU A 29 11.33 -6.93 12.75
N SER A 30 10.30 -7.24 11.97
CA SER A 30 10.39 -8.29 10.96
C SER A 30 11.45 -7.94 9.92
N ASP A 31 12.29 -8.90 9.54
CA ASP A 31 13.34 -8.74 8.52
C ASP A 31 12.83 -8.24 7.17
N LYS A 32 11.52 -8.32 6.93
CA LYS A 32 10.88 -7.96 5.67
C LYS A 32 10.41 -6.51 5.63
N ILE A 33 10.30 -5.85 6.78
CA ILE A 33 9.81 -4.48 6.91
C ILE A 33 10.99 -3.51 6.96
N ASP A 34 10.86 -2.40 6.25
CA ASP A 34 11.76 -1.27 6.39
C ASP A 34 11.25 -0.39 7.54
N THR A 35 11.80 -0.59 8.74
CA THR A 35 11.43 0.16 9.95
C THR A 35 11.60 1.67 9.75
N PHE A 36 12.67 2.08 9.06
CA PHE A 36 12.95 3.49 8.82
C PHE A 36 11.88 4.08 7.92
N ALA A 37 11.63 3.48 6.76
CA ALA A 37 10.58 3.95 5.85
C ALA A 37 9.19 3.91 6.49
N SER A 38 8.85 2.85 7.24
CA SER A 38 7.54 2.68 7.90
C SER A 38 7.23 3.71 8.99
N THR A 39 8.25 4.38 9.54
CA THR A 39 8.11 5.40 10.58
C THR A 39 8.46 6.80 10.09
N ALA A 40 8.65 6.98 8.78
CA ALA A 40 9.12 8.25 8.22
C ALA A 40 8.11 9.39 8.40
N TYR A 41 6.80 9.08 8.47
CA TYR A 41 5.76 10.09 8.72
C TYR A 41 6.07 10.93 9.98
N LEU A 42 6.55 10.29 11.07
CA LEU A 42 6.96 10.94 12.33
C LEU A 42 8.16 11.88 12.22
N ARG A 43 8.96 11.75 11.15
CA ARG A 43 10.18 12.56 10.93
C ARG A 43 10.02 13.57 9.81
N SER A 44 8.98 13.41 8.98
CA SER A 44 8.78 14.21 7.78
C SER A 44 8.31 15.63 8.06
N GLY A 45 7.73 15.90 9.25
CA GLY A 45 7.23 17.23 9.64
C GLY A 45 6.03 17.72 8.82
N ASN A 46 5.40 16.83 8.05
CA ASN A 46 4.38 17.17 7.05
C ASN A 46 2.94 16.87 7.52
N LEU A 47 2.76 16.56 8.81
CA LEU A 47 1.50 16.22 9.46
C LEU A 47 1.33 17.08 10.72
N PHE A 48 0.07 17.35 11.08
CA PHE A 48 -0.23 17.98 12.36
C PHE A 48 0.02 16.99 13.49
N ALA A 49 0.45 17.48 14.66
CA ALA A 49 0.78 16.65 15.82
C ALA A 49 -0.40 15.76 16.25
N GLU A 50 -1.63 16.27 16.13
CA GLU A 50 -2.87 15.54 16.38
C GLU A 50 -3.03 14.35 15.43
N THR A 51 -2.70 14.55 14.14
CA THR A 51 -2.77 13.49 13.11
C THR A 51 -1.74 12.40 13.40
N GLU A 52 -0.52 12.77 13.74
CA GLU A 52 0.51 11.81 14.14
C GLU A 52 0.11 11.01 15.39
N GLY A 53 -0.53 11.68 16.36
CA GLY A 53 -1.10 11.04 17.55
C GLY A 53 -2.18 10.02 17.21
N PHE A 54 -3.08 10.33 16.27
CA PHE A 54 -4.10 9.37 15.81
C PHE A 54 -3.47 8.18 15.08
N ILE A 55 -2.52 8.41 14.17
CA ILE A 55 -1.83 7.32 13.46
C ILE A 55 -1.11 6.40 14.46
N SER A 56 -0.43 6.98 15.45
CA SER A 56 0.24 6.23 16.52
C SER A 56 -0.78 5.40 17.33
N ALA A 57 -1.94 5.97 17.65
CA ALA A 57 -3.00 5.27 18.36
C ALA A 57 -3.60 4.10 17.57
N ILE A 58 -3.71 4.24 16.25
CA ILE A 58 -4.13 3.18 15.33
C ILE A 58 -3.05 2.07 15.31
N GLN A 59 -1.78 2.44 15.11
CA GLN A 59 -0.67 1.49 15.07
C GLN A 59 -0.55 0.69 16.38
N ASP A 60 -0.70 1.34 17.53
CA ASP A 60 -0.69 0.70 18.85
C ASP A 60 -2.00 -0.02 19.21
N GLN A 61 -3.00 -0.01 18.31
CA GLN A 61 -4.31 -0.61 18.47
C GLN A 61 -5.08 -0.12 19.71
N VAL A 62 -4.91 1.14 20.10
CA VAL A 62 -5.58 1.77 21.27
C VAL A 62 -6.86 2.53 20.93
N ILE A 63 -7.39 2.30 19.72
CA ILE A 63 -8.66 2.87 19.31
C ILE A 63 -9.80 2.19 20.08
N ALA A 64 -10.70 3.02 20.62
CA ALA A 64 -11.82 2.64 21.48
C ALA A 64 -12.96 1.89 20.74
N THR A 65 -12.60 0.81 20.06
CA THR A 65 -13.50 -0.18 19.48
C THR A 65 -14.23 -0.95 20.58
N LYS A 66 -15.41 -1.53 20.29
CA LYS A 66 -16.14 -2.35 21.29
C LYS A 66 -15.29 -3.51 21.82
N GLY A 67 -14.51 -4.17 20.94
CA GLY A 67 -13.60 -5.25 21.33
C GLY A 67 -12.51 -4.77 22.28
N TYR A 68 -11.91 -3.60 22.01
CA TYR A 68 -10.92 -2.97 22.88
C TYR A 68 -11.53 -2.61 24.25
N LYS A 69 -12.67 -1.93 24.25
CA LYS A 69 -13.38 -1.54 25.48
C LYS A 69 -13.71 -2.73 26.37
N ARG A 70 -14.23 -3.82 25.80
CA ARG A 70 -14.58 -5.02 26.56
C ARG A 70 -13.36 -5.73 27.12
N ASN A 71 -12.37 -6.03 26.27
CA ASN A 71 -11.32 -6.98 26.62
C ASN A 71 -10.08 -6.31 27.23
N ILE A 72 -9.84 -5.03 26.93
CA ILE A 72 -8.66 -4.29 27.41
C ILE A 72 -9.06 -3.33 28.53
N MET A 73 -10.05 -2.48 28.29
CA MET A 73 -10.51 -1.51 29.30
C MET A 73 -11.41 -2.13 30.38
N ARG A 74 -11.84 -3.38 30.18
CA ARG A 74 -12.76 -4.11 31.09
C ARG A 74 -14.09 -3.38 31.30
N GLU A 75 -14.51 -2.60 30.31
CA GLU A 75 -15.81 -1.94 30.33
C GLU A 75 -16.91 -2.96 30.01
N ARG A 76 -18.08 -2.77 30.63
CA ARG A 76 -19.25 -3.58 30.30
C ARG A 76 -19.70 -3.24 28.87
N GLN A 77 -19.62 -4.23 27.99
CA GLN A 77 -20.11 -4.17 26.62
C GLN A 77 -21.04 -5.37 26.39
N ASP A 78 -22.34 -5.11 26.19
CA ASP A 78 -23.34 -6.17 26.04
C ASP A 78 -23.14 -6.99 24.76
N ASN A 79 -22.57 -6.38 23.72
CA ASN A 79 -22.06 -7.05 22.53
C ASN A 79 -20.80 -6.36 22.02
N ILE A 80 -19.97 -7.10 21.30
CA ILE A 80 -18.78 -6.54 20.62
C ILE A 80 -18.90 -6.55 19.10
N ARG A 81 -20.09 -6.82 18.56
CA ARG A 81 -20.30 -6.80 17.11
C ARG A 81 -20.08 -5.39 16.58
N CYS A 82 -19.48 -5.32 15.39
CA CYS A 82 -19.22 -4.10 14.64
C CYS A 82 -20.45 -3.20 14.62
N ARG A 83 -20.29 -1.94 15.03
CA ARG A 83 -21.34 -0.92 15.01
C ARG A 83 -21.88 -0.63 13.60
N VAL A 84 -21.09 -0.94 12.57
CA VAL A 84 -21.42 -0.61 11.18
C VAL A 84 -22.03 -1.80 10.44
N CYS A 85 -21.38 -2.97 10.43
CA CYS A 85 -21.91 -4.13 9.70
C CYS A 85 -22.63 -5.16 10.58
N GLY A 86 -22.41 -5.19 11.90
CA GLY A 86 -23.01 -6.18 12.80
C GLY A 86 -22.48 -7.63 12.67
N GLU A 87 -21.66 -7.94 11.66
CA GLU A 87 -21.28 -9.33 11.33
C GLU A 87 -20.14 -9.88 12.18
N LYS A 88 -19.04 -9.13 12.32
CA LYS A 88 -17.83 -9.56 13.04
C LYS A 88 -17.60 -8.73 14.29
N ASP A 89 -16.70 -9.22 15.14
CA ASP A 89 -16.26 -8.49 16.31
C ASP A 89 -15.52 -7.20 15.90
N GLU A 90 -15.84 -6.11 16.59
CA GLU A 90 -15.29 -4.80 16.33
C GLU A 90 -13.89 -4.67 16.93
N TYR A 91 -12.90 -4.97 16.10
CA TYR A 91 -11.50 -4.63 16.32
C TYR A 91 -11.00 -3.73 15.20
N LEU A 92 -9.86 -3.09 15.43
CA LEU A 92 -9.29 -2.15 14.47
C LEU A 92 -9.03 -2.79 13.09
N ASP A 93 -8.45 -3.98 13.05
CA ASP A 93 -8.20 -4.73 11.79
C ASP A 93 -9.50 -4.96 11.01
N HIS A 94 -10.60 -5.23 11.72
CA HIS A 94 -11.92 -5.36 11.08
C HIS A 94 -12.40 -4.02 10.53
N ILE A 95 -12.29 -2.92 11.27
CA ILE A 95 -12.71 -1.60 10.79
C ILE A 95 -11.92 -1.17 9.54
N ILE A 96 -10.59 -1.34 9.55
CA ILE A 96 -9.69 -0.87 8.49
C ILE A 96 -9.84 -1.68 7.21
N ALA A 97 -9.92 -3.01 7.32
CA ALA A 97 -9.78 -3.91 6.17
C ALA A 97 -10.80 -5.06 6.11
N GLY A 98 -11.60 -5.28 7.16
CA GLY A 98 -12.49 -6.45 7.26
C GLY A 98 -13.99 -6.16 7.25
N CYS A 99 -14.40 -4.91 7.39
CA CYS A 99 -15.80 -4.49 7.49
C CYS A 99 -16.39 -4.38 6.08
N SER A 100 -17.41 -5.20 5.79
CA SER A 100 -18.08 -5.25 4.49
C SER A 100 -18.63 -3.89 4.03
N MET A 101 -18.97 -3.01 4.97
CA MET A 101 -19.51 -1.68 4.70
C MET A 101 -18.44 -0.59 4.54
N LEU A 102 -17.30 -0.69 5.25
CA LEU A 102 -16.25 0.35 5.26
C LEU A 102 -15.09 0.01 4.35
N ALA A 103 -14.61 -1.24 4.41
CA ALA A 103 -13.38 -1.65 3.77
C ALA A 103 -13.36 -1.44 2.25
N PRO A 104 -14.45 -1.70 1.48
CA PRO A 104 -14.39 -1.54 0.02
C PRO A 104 -14.06 -0.11 -0.42
N LYS A 105 -14.73 0.89 0.17
CA LYS A 105 -14.52 2.30 -0.18
C LYS A 105 -13.13 2.78 0.28
N SER A 106 -12.79 2.58 1.55
CA SER A 106 -11.50 3.03 2.09
C SER A 106 -10.32 2.31 1.42
N TYR A 107 -10.48 1.04 1.04
CA TYR A 107 -9.46 0.33 0.25
C TYR A 107 -9.28 0.98 -1.12
N LEU A 108 -10.38 1.26 -1.84
CA LEU A 108 -10.33 1.87 -3.17
C LEU A 108 -9.72 3.28 -3.14
N ASP A 109 -10.06 4.09 -2.14
CA ASP A 109 -9.53 5.44 -1.99
C ASP A 109 -8.00 5.42 -1.74
N ARG A 110 -7.53 4.59 -0.80
CA ARG A 110 -6.08 4.39 -0.56
C ARG A 110 -5.35 3.86 -1.78
N HIS A 111 -5.92 2.85 -2.43
CA HIS A 111 -5.38 2.23 -3.65
C HIS A 111 -5.17 3.27 -4.75
N ASN A 112 -6.21 4.06 -5.04
CA ASN A 112 -6.17 5.05 -6.11
C ASN A 112 -5.18 6.18 -5.81
N ARG A 113 -5.07 6.64 -4.56
CA ARG A 113 -4.07 7.67 -4.18
C ARG A 113 -2.64 7.20 -4.42
N VAL A 114 -2.32 5.97 -4.02
CA VAL A 114 -1.00 5.37 -4.29
C VAL A 114 -0.76 5.26 -5.80
N GLY A 115 -1.75 4.75 -6.54
CA GLY A 115 -1.62 4.61 -7.99
C GLY A 115 -1.46 5.93 -8.72
N LYS A 116 -2.15 7.00 -8.29
CA LYS A 116 -2.00 8.36 -8.83
C LYS A 116 -0.58 8.89 -8.69
N ILE A 117 0.06 8.68 -7.54
CA ILE A 117 1.45 9.07 -7.30
C ILE A 117 2.37 8.35 -8.28
N ILE A 118 2.27 7.02 -8.36
CA ILE A 118 3.11 6.21 -9.24
C ILE A 118 2.88 6.57 -10.71
N HIS A 119 1.63 6.72 -11.14
CA HIS A 119 1.31 7.09 -12.51
C HIS A 119 1.91 8.45 -12.90
N GLN A 120 1.79 9.46 -12.03
CA GLN A 120 2.37 10.78 -12.29
C GLN A 120 3.91 10.71 -12.38
N SER A 121 4.57 9.96 -11.50
CA SER A 121 6.03 9.79 -11.54
C SER A 121 6.50 9.00 -12.77
N LEU A 122 5.74 8.00 -13.22
CA LEU A 122 6.03 7.30 -14.48
C LEU A 122 5.88 8.23 -15.68
N ARG A 123 4.86 9.10 -15.69
CA ARG A 123 4.72 10.12 -16.73
C ARG A 123 5.89 11.08 -16.71
N GLU A 124 6.23 11.67 -15.57
CA GLU A 124 7.37 12.58 -15.44
C GLU A 124 8.67 11.97 -15.97
N LYS A 125 8.87 10.67 -15.74
CA LYS A 125 10.10 9.97 -16.13
C LYS A 125 10.15 9.56 -17.61
N TYR A 126 9.05 9.06 -18.16
CA TYR A 126 9.07 8.36 -19.45
C TYR A 126 8.24 9.02 -20.55
N LEU A 127 7.49 10.08 -20.24
CA LEU A 127 6.62 10.78 -21.16
C LEU A 127 6.70 12.29 -20.90
N GLU A 128 6.13 13.10 -21.78
CA GLU A 128 6.00 14.53 -21.49
C GLU A 128 4.95 14.77 -20.40
N LEU A 129 5.36 15.48 -19.34
CA LEU A 129 4.50 15.97 -18.28
C LEU A 129 4.77 17.47 -18.10
N THR A 130 3.75 18.30 -18.33
CA THR A 130 3.87 19.76 -18.29
C THR A 130 3.93 20.30 -16.86
N GLU A 131 3.24 19.65 -15.92
CA GLU A 131 3.15 20.09 -14.53
C GLU A 131 2.98 18.89 -13.59
N ILE A 132 3.67 18.94 -12.45
CA ILE A 132 3.48 18.02 -11.33
C ILE A 132 2.54 18.69 -10.33
N VAL A 133 1.37 18.10 -10.15
CA VAL A 133 0.35 18.58 -9.21
C VAL A 133 0.20 17.61 -8.04
N PRO A 134 -0.26 18.06 -6.86
CA PRO A 134 -0.55 17.15 -5.74
C PRO A 134 -1.45 15.97 -6.14
N TYR A 135 -1.17 14.78 -5.60
CA TYR A 135 -1.85 13.54 -6.00
C TYR A 135 -3.38 13.57 -5.86
N TYR A 136 -3.93 14.40 -4.97
CA TYR A 136 -5.36 14.55 -4.76
C TYR A 136 -6.05 15.44 -5.81
N LEU A 137 -5.28 16.20 -6.60
CA LEU A 137 -5.76 16.97 -7.76
C LEU A 137 -5.46 16.25 -9.08
N TYR A 138 -4.59 15.24 -9.05
CA TYR A 138 -4.17 14.51 -10.24
C TYR A 138 -5.22 13.48 -10.65
N GLU A 139 -5.59 13.49 -11.93
CA GLU A 139 -6.39 12.43 -12.55
C GLU A 139 -5.59 11.76 -13.68
N PRO A 140 -5.25 10.47 -13.54
CA PRO A 140 -4.54 9.72 -14.57
C PRO A 140 -5.40 9.62 -15.85
N PRO A 141 -4.89 10.06 -17.01
CA PRO A 141 -5.54 9.74 -18.28
C PRO A 141 -5.52 8.22 -18.51
N ALA A 142 -6.57 7.69 -19.16
CA ALA A 142 -6.69 6.24 -19.43
C ALA A 142 -5.55 5.68 -20.30
N GLY A 143 -4.90 6.53 -21.10
CA GLY A 143 -3.68 6.19 -21.80
C GLY A 143 -2.93 7.44 -22.27
N CYS A 144 -1.60 7.34 -22.25
CA CYS A 144 -0.65 8.27 -22.84
C CYS A 144 0.34 7.48 -23.69
N GLU A 145 0.71 8.00 -24.85
CA GLU A 145 1.64 7.32 -25.74
C GLU A 145 2.40 8.32 -26.59
N ASP A 146 3.68 8.04 -26.82
CA ASP A 146 4.52 8.67 -27.82
C ASP A 146 5.23 7.60 -28.68
N GLU A 147 6.25 7.98 -29.44
CA GLU A 147 6.99 7.04 -30.30
C GLU A 147 7.71 5.93 -29.52
N GLN A 148 8.11 6.17 -28.27
CA GLN A 148 9.00 5.30 -27.49
C GLN A 148 8.30 4.61 -26.32
N THR A 149 7.23 5.20 -25.79
CA THR A 149 6.58 4.78 -24.56
C THR A 149 5.08 4.74 -24.72
N ARG A 150 4.44 3.73 -24.15
CA ARG A 150 2.99 3.66 -23.94
C ARG A 150 2.69 3.41 -22.46
N LEU A 151 1.85 4.25 -21.87
CA LEU A 151 1.38 4.13 -20.50
C LEU A 151 -0.14 4.03 -20.49
N SER A 152 -0.70 2.97 -19.91
CA SER A 152 -2.15 2.78 -19.78
C SER A 152 -2.55 2.70 -18.31
N TRP A 153 -3.72 3.25 -17.97
CA TRP A 153 -4.29 3.26 -16.62
C TRP A 153 -5.67 2.58 -16.62
N ASN A 154 -5.87 1.56 -15.78
CA ASN A 154 -7.12 0.80 -15.62
C ASN A 154 -7.75 0.36 -16.94
N ARG A 155 -6.92 -0.02 -17.93
CA ARG A 155 -7.37 -0.37 -19.27
C ARG A 155 -7.39 -1.88 -19.46
N LYS A 156 -8.52 -2.38 -19.95
CA LYS A 156 -8.64 -3.78 -20.35
C LYS A 156 -7.73 -4.11 -21.52
N ILE A 157 -6.91 -5.14 -21.36
CA ILE A 157 -6.10 -5.73 -22.40
C ILE A 157 -6.93 -6.81 -23.09
N ILE A 158 -7.12 -6.65 -24.39
CA ILE A 158 -7.73 -7.67 -25.24
C ILE A 158 -6.70 -8.77 -25.46
N THR A 159 -7.10 -10.01 -25.18
CA THR A 159 -6.25 -11.19 -25.23
C THR A 159 -6.87 -12.23 -26.15
N ASP A 160 -6.05 -13.01 -26.85
CA ASP A 160 -6.53 -14.06 -27.76
C ASP A 160 -7.17 -15.20 -26.98
N ARG A 161 -6.62 -15.51 -25.81
CA ARG A 161 -7.20 -16.46 -24.85
C ARG A 161 -8.00 -15.76 -23.77
N PRO A 162 -9.04 -16.41 -23.21
CA PRO A 162 -9.80 -15.85 -22.11
C PRO A 162 -8.92 -15.76 -20.85
N ILE A 163 -8.59 -14.54 -20.43
CA ILE A 163 -7.87 -14.25 -19.19
C ILE A 163 -8.80 -13.49 -18.25
N SER A 164 -8.98 -14.01 -17.03
CA SER A 164 -9.87 -13.41 -16.01
C SER A 164 -9.34 -12.08 -15.48
N ASN A 165 -8.02 -11.98 -15.27
CA ASN A 165 -7.36 -10.79 -14.73
C ASN A 165 -6.64 -10.02 -15.85
N ASN A 166 -7.40 -9.39 -16.76
CA ASN A 166 -6.86 -8.63 -17.89
C ASN A 166 -7.05 -7.12 -17.80
N ILE A 167 -7.29 -6.59 -16.61
CA ILE A 167 -7.34 -5.15 -16.32
C ILE A 167 -6.32 -4.86 -15.20
N PRO A 168 -5.03 -4.66 -15.54
CA PRO A 168 -4.06 -4.15 -14.57
C PRO A 168 -4.30 -2.69 -14.26
N ASP A 169 -3.81 -2.24 -13.10
CA ASP A 169 -3.92 -0.83 -12.72
C ASP A 169 -3.08 0.06 -13.64
N ILE A 170 -1.84 -0.35 -13.94
CA ILE A 170 -0.97 0.32 -14.91
C ILE A 170 -0.29 -0.70 -15.82
N VAL A 171 -0.16 -0.33 -17.09
CA VAL A 171 0.72 -1.01 -18.06
C VAL A 171 1.66 0.02 -18.68
N LEU A 172 2.96 -0.15 -18.49
CA LEU A 172 4.01 0.67 -19.08
C LEU A 172 4.78 -0.17 -20.11
N THR A 173 4.77 0.23 -21.37
CA THR A 173 5.55 -0.40 -22.44
C THR A 173 6.61 0.57 -22.92
N LEU A 174 7.87 0.17 -22.81
CA LEU A 174 9.04 0.85 -23.36
C LEU A 174 9.40 0.15 -24.68
N LYS A 175 9.00 0.75 -25.79
CA LYS A 175 9.10 0.19 -27.15
C LYS A 175 10.57 -0.02 -27.55
N ASN A 176 11.43 0.95 -27.23
CA ASN A 176 12.86 0.90 -27.55
C ASN A 176 13.61 -0.20 -26.80
N GLU A 177 13.14 -0.57 -25.60
CA GLU A 177 13.72 -1.63 -24.77
C GLU A 177 13.05 -2.99 -25.01
N ASN A 178 12.06 -3.04 -25.90
CA ASN A 178 11.16 -4.18 -26.09
C ASN A 178 10.67 -4.78 -24.75
N LYS A 179 10.27 -3.90 -23.81
CA LYS A 179 9.95 -4.28 -22.43
C LYS A 179 8.62 -3.71 -21.97
N THR A 180 7.81 -4.54 -21.32
CA THR A 180 6.53 -4.14 -20.71
C THR A 180 6.52 -4.41 -19.21
N TYR A 181 5.91 -3.51 -18.45
CA TYR A 181 5.68 -3.63 -17.02
C TYR A 181 4.17 -3.64 -16.75
N ILE A 182 3.73 -4.65 -16.01
CA ILE A 182 2.38 -4.72 -15.44
C ILE A 182 2.51 -4.30 -13.97
N VAL A 183 1.96 -3.15 -13.60
CA VAL A 183 2.04 -2.62 -12.24
C VAL A 183 0.66 -2.71 -11.59
N ASP A 184 0.62 -3.21 -10.36
CA ASP A 184 -0.64 -3.39 -9.63
C ASP A 184 -0.47 -3.00 -8.15
N PHE A 185 -1.47 -2.29 -7.61
CA PHE A 185 -1.42 -1.70 -6.29
C PHE A 185 -2.17 -2.55 -5.26
N ALA A 186 -1.72 -2.49 -4.01
CA ALA A 186 -2.47 -3.05 -2.90
C ALA A 186 -2.18 -2.32 -1.59
N VAL A 187 -3.22 -2.20 -0.76
CA VAL A 187 -3.13 -1.62 0.58
C VAL A 187 -3.66 -2.58 1.65
N PRO A 188 -2.99 -3.74 1.90
CA PRO A 188 -3.44 -4.72 2.88
C PRO A 188 -3.08 -4.30 4.32
N LEU A 189 -3.56 -5.03 5.32
CA LEU A 189 -3.00 -4.93 6.68
C LEU A 189 -1.50 -5.29 6.67
N GLY A 190 -0.71 -4.65 7.54
CA GLY A 190 0.74 -4.81 7.58
C GLY A 190 1.23 -6.26 7.68
N ALA A 191 0.54 -7.10 8.45
CA ALA A 191 0.86 -8.54 8.57
C ALA A 191 0.73 -9.33 7.25
N ASN A 192 -0.01 -8.81 6.27
CA ASN A 192 -0.32 -9.49 5.01
C ASN A 192 0.52 -8.98 3.82
N LEU A 193 1.40 -8.00 4.02
CA LEU A 193 2.18 -7.37 2.94
C LEU A 193 2.83 -8.37 1.98
N GLU A 194 3.56 -9.34 2.53
CA GLU A 194 4.31 -10.32 1.76
C GLU A 194 3.43 -11.30 1.00
N LYS A 195 2.35 -11.74 1.65
CA LYS A 195 1.35 -12.61 1.05
C LYS A 195 0.70 -11.91 -0.13
N THR A 196 0.22 -10.68 0.07
CA THR A 196 -0.40 -9.86 -0.98
C THR A 196 0.55 -9.58 -2.14
N HIS A 197 1.83 -9.29 -1.87
CA HIS A 197 2.82 -9.12 -2.92
C HIS A 197 2.96 -10.37 -3.81
N GLY A 198 3.05 -11.57 -3.21
CA GLY A 198 3.13 -12.83 -3.95
C GLY A 198 1.85 -13.14 -4.74
N GLU A 199 0.70 -12.92 -4.12
CA GLU A 199 -0.62 -13.12 -4.77
C GLU A 199 -0.77 -12.25 -6.02
N LYS A 200 -0.31 -10.99 -5.99
CA LYS A 200 -0.35 -10.08 -7.14
C LYS A 200 0.54 -10.54 -8.29
N ILE A 201 1.73 -11.06 -8.00
CA ILE A 201 2.59 -11.66 -9.04
C ILE A 201 1.84 -12.83 -9.70
N ASN A 202 1.38 -13.78 -8.89
CA ASN A 202 0.70 -14.97 -9.39
C ASN A 202 -0.58 -14.63 -10.18
N LYS A 203 -1.32 -13.59 -9.76
CA LYS A 203 -2.53 -13.11 -10.43
C LYS A 203 -2.29 -12.73 -11.90
N TYR A 204 -1.17 -12.07 -12.19
CA TYR A 204 -0.89 -11.53 -13.52
C TYR A 204 0.07 -12.37 -14.36
N LEU A 205 0.61 -13.48 -13.84
CA LEU A 205 1.47 -14.38 -14.62
C LEU A 205 0.84 -14.79 -15.97
N PRO A 206 -0.44 -15.23 -16.04
CA PRO A 206 -1.04 -15.58 -17.32
C PRO A 206 -1.13 -14.40 -18.30
N LEU A 207 -1.46 -13.21 -17.81
CA LEU A 207 -1.54 -12.00 -18.64
C LEU A 207 -0.15 -11.60 -19.16
N SER A 208 0.88 -11.71 -18.31
CA SER A 208 2.26 -11.40 -18.66
C SER A 208 2.74 -12.26 -19.83
N ASP A 209 2.47 -13.57 -19.79
CA ASP A 209 2.81 -14.49 -20.87
C ASP A 209 2.06 -14.20 -22.16
N GLU A 210 0.77 -13.85 -22.06
CA GLU A 210 -0.05 -13.52 -23.22
C GLU A 210 0.40 -12.21 -23.87
N ILE A 211 0.66 -11.15 -23.08
CA ILE A 211 1.22 -9.89 -23.59
C ILE A 211 2.55 -10.16 -24.31
N ARG A 212 3.42 -10.98 -23.71
CA ARG A 212 4.72 -11.31 -24.28
C ARG A 212 4.59 -11.91 -25.68
N GLN A 213 3.63 -12.82 -25.86
CA GLN A 213 3.39 -13.49 -27.14
C GLN A 213 2.68 -12.58 -28.15
N MET A 214 1.61 -11.90 -27.75
CA MET A 214 0.79 -11.09 -28.65
C MET A 214 1.50 -9.82 -29.15
N TRP A 215 2.31 -9.20 -28.29
CA TRP A 215 2.99 -7.93 -28.60
C TRP A 215 4.47 -8.13 -28.98
N ASP A 216 4.91 -9.39 -29.12
CA ASP A 216 6.30 -9.78 -29.44
C ASP A 216 7.34 -9.10 -28.51
N MET A 217 7.00 -9.03 -27.23
CA MET A 217 7.86 -8.40 -26.22
C MET A 217 9.01 -9.33 -25.84
N GLU A 218 10.22 -8.79 -25.71
CA GLU A 218 11.36 -9.56 -25.19
C GLU A 218 11.14 -9.88 -23.70
N THR A 219 10.68 -8.89 -22.93
CA THR A 219 10.46 -9.03 -21.49
C THR A 219 9.14 -8.41 -21.05
N VAL A 220 8.40 -9.14 -20.21
CA VAL A 220 7.24 -8.60 -19.48
C VAL A 220 7.46 -8.85 -17.98
N VAL A 221 7.38 -7.79 -17.17
CA VAL A 221 7.66 -7.84 -15.73
C VAL A 221 6.42 -7.43 -14.94
N ILE A 222 6.07 -8.21 -13.92
CA ILE A 222 4.97 -7.88 -13.00
C ILE A 222 5.57 -7.19 -11.77
N ILE A 223 5.08 -5.99 -11.46
CA ILE A 223 5.57 -5.14 -10.37
C ILE A 223 4.43 -4.84 -9.39
N PRO A 224 4.31 -5.60 -8.29
CA PRO A 224 3.42 -5.24 -7.20
C PRO A 224 3.96 -4.01 -6.45
N ILE A 225 3.09 -3.04 -6.22
CA ILE A 225 3.33 -1.90 -5.33
C ILE A 225 2.40 -2.03 -4.14
N VAL A 226 2.95 -2.46 -3.00
CA VAL A 226 2.18 -2.83 -1.81
C VAL A 226 2.61 -1.99 -0.62
N ILE A 227 1.64 -1.38 0.08
CA ILE A 227 1.84 -0.57 1.30
C ILE A 227 0.85 -1.00 2.36
N GLY A 228 1.26 -1.00 3.63
CA GLY A 228 0.37 -1.38 4.71
C GLY A 228 -0.70 -0.31 4.93
N ALA A 229 -1.94 -0.71 5.23
CA ALA A 229 -3.06 0.20 5.47
C ALA A 229 -2.84 1.15 6.66
N THR A 230 -1.83 0.86 7.48
CA THR A 230 -1.38 1.65 8.62
C THR A 230 0.00 2.27 8.40
N GLY A 231 0.54 2.24 7.18
CA GLY A 231 1.75 2.93 6.77
C GLY A 231 3.02 2.07 6.70
N GLU A 232 2.92 0.75 6.87
CA GLU A 232 4.08 -0.15 6.82
C GLU A 232 4.65 -0.28 5.41
N ILE A 233 5.98 -0.24 5.31
CA ILE A 233 6.72 -0.32 4.06
C ILE A 233 7.53 -1.63 4.05
N SER A 234 7.24 -2.51 3.10
CA SER A 234 8.08 -3.69 2.84
C SER A 234 9.39 -3.28 2.16
N LYS A 235 10.50 -3.95 2.49
CA LYS A 235 11.78 -3.77 1.79
C LYS A 235 11.67 -4.06 0.28
N LYS A 236 10.71 -4.88 -0.14
CA LYS A 236 10.43 -5.16 -1.56
C LYS A 236 9.95 -3.94 -2.33
N LEU A 237 9.32 -2.96 -1.67
CA LEU A 237 8.86 -1.75 -2.35
C LEU A 237 10.03 -1.02 -3.01
N LYS A 238 11.20 -1.00 -2.37
CA LYS A 238 12.41 -0.41 -2.94
C LYS A 238 12.79 -1.09 -4.25
N THR A 239 12.79 -2.41 -4.29
CA THR A 239 13.07 -3.18 -5.50
C THR A 239 12.03 -2.91 -6.58
N SER A 240 10.74 -2.91 -6.25
CA SER A 240 9.67 -2.61 -7.20
C SER A 240 9.82 -1.22 -7.84
N LEU A 241 10.09 -0.19 -7.04
CA LEU A 241 10.31 1.18 -7.55
C LEU A 241 11.57 1.26 -8.42
N GLN A 242 12.66 0.62 -8.00
CA GLN A 242 13.91 0.57 -8.78
C GLN A 242 13.73 -0.12 -10.14
N GLN A 243 12.94 -1.19 -10.22
CA GLN A 243 12.65 -1.87 -11.49
C GLN A 243 11.89 -0.97 -12.49
N LEU A 244 11.08 -0.04 -11.98
CA LEU A 244 10.40 1.01 -12.73
C LEU A 244 11.27 2.26 -12.94
N GLY A 245 12.54 2.22 -12.51
CA GLY A 245 13.45 3.37 -12.54
C GLY A 245 13.01 4.55 -11.66
N LEU A 246 12.09 4.34 -10.72
CA LEU A 246 11.59 5.39 -9.83
C LEU A 246 12.44 5.52 -8.56
N PRO A 247 12.57 6.73 -7.99
CA PRO A 247 13.28 6.93 -6.74
C PRO A 247 12.54 6.27 -5.56
N PHE A 248 13.30 5.76 -4.58
CA PHE A 248 12.69 5.09 -3.44
C PHE A 248 11.86 6.07 -2.60
N GLU A 249 12.28 7.33 -2.55
CA GLU A 249 11.66 8.45 -1.81
C GLU A 249 10.17 8.63 -2.11
N LEU A 250 9.64 8.09 -3.21
CA LEU A 250 8.20 8.03 -3.47
C LEU A 250 7.42 7.29 -2.38
N TYR A 251 8.06 6.44 -1.57
CA TYR A 251 7.40 5.83 -0.42
C TYR A 251 6.85 6.90 0.55
N LEU A 252 7.42 8.10 0.62
CA LEU A 252 6.99 9.18 1.51
C LEU A 252 5.59 9.70 1.17
N PRO A 253 5.32 10.24 -0.04
CA PRO A 253 3.97 10.66 -0.41
C PRO A 253 3.00 9.49 -0.43
N MET A 254 3.44 8.28 -0.81
CA MET A 254 2.57 7.10 -0.82
C MET A 254 2.14 6.71 0.61
N GLN A 255 3.08 6.62 1.55
CA GLN A 255 2.80 6.37 2.98
C GLN A 255 1.86 7.44 3.53
N LYS A 256 2.19 8.73 3.30
CA LYS A 256 1.34 9.85 3.74
C LYS A 256 -0.09 9.72 3.22
N SER A 257 -0.26 9.38 1.95
CA SER A 257 -1.59 9.25 1.33
C SER A 257 -2.44 8.13 1.94
N VAL A 258 -1.79 7.07 2.43
CA VAL A 258 -2.41 5.91 3.05
C VAL A 258 -2.79 6.20 4.50
N VAL A 259 -1.85 6.71 5.31
CA VAL A 259 -2.08 6.95 6.75
C VAL A 259 -3.08 8.06 7.04
N LEU A 260 -3.28 8.99 6.09
CA LEU A 260 -4.32 10.02 6.17
C LEU A 260 -5.73 9.50 5.91
N ASP A 261 -5.87 8.28 5.40
CA ASP A 261 -7.15 7.65 5.04
C ASP A 261 -7.45 6.41 5.90
N THR A 262 -6.67 6.19 6.96
CA THR A 262 -6.81 5.10 7.91
C THR A 262 -7.80 5.45 9.02
#